data_AF-A0A927BVT2-F1
#
_entry.id   AF-A0A927BVT2-F1
#
_cell.length_a   1.000
_cell.length_b   1.000
_cell.length_c   1.000
_cell.angle_alpha   90.00
_cell.angle_beta   90.00
_cell.angle_gamma   90.00
#
_symmetry.space_group_name_H-M   'P 1'
#
loop_
_entity.id
_entity.type
_entity.pdbx_description
1 polymer ?
#
loop_
_entity_poly.entity_id
_entity_poly.type
_entity_poly.pdbx_seq_one_letter_code
_entity_poly.pdbx_strand_id
1 'polypeptide(L)'
;MVEVEGIGAGDVYYVDEVRAVEQNEAQLADLQAAIAAAYALHNQAVEGDTPGEYAPGSQAPFLAGIAEAEALSQSASDAVEVYEALSGLIAHQLWFANQQKPSVDRDMLGALIAAVEQRHDETEEGLLLGMVPSGEKAVLLAAVAAAETAYADSGSSQQDVALAYQALDEAVGLFEELRYELGDDYLDMLIDHTGTLLAAAEEGGLPGRYAPGSKAVLETADGAIADELGGARQDISTVMEMLQDSDGWLNGSVNAGADYAEMQGRGIKYTEETWLDETFAFDWTYTYTNAGNDWPGFAIRSQLPNTTIGNGETSYVFLLKRDVWEVQKWVDGVREMLIGGLAGFTPRWGTLANTHIIAVKSIASGSERKMQRPASACGWKSTARPCSMKWMTSIRSGAPGISPFMQQATRSASDTAR
;
A
#
# COMPACT_ATOMS: atom_id res chain seq x y z
N MET A 1 -61.32 31.84 -55.64
CA MET A 1 -62.73 31.82 -55.23
C MET A 1 -63.22 30.38 -55.37
N VAL A 2 -63.40 29.59 -54.32
CA VAL A 2 -63.85 29.92 -52.96
C VAL A 2 -62.76 29.66 -51.91
N GLU A 3 -62.62 30.59 -50.96
CA GLU A 3 -61.69 30.57 -49.82
C GLU A 3 -62.25 29.81 -48.61
N VAL A 4 -61.34 29.12 -47.91
CA VAL A 4 -61.25 29.02 -46.44
C VAL A 4 -59.74 28.96 -46.17
N GLU A 5 -59.07 30.10 -45.98
CA GLU A 5 -58.71 30.73 -44.70
C GLU A 5 -58.03 29.82 -43.65
N GLY A 6 -56.74 30.10 -43.45
CA GLY A 6 -56.04 29.85 -42.19
C GLY A 6 -55.22 28.56 -42.12
N ILE A 7 -53.90 28.72 -42.11
CA ILE A 7 -52.84 27.74 -41.78
C ILE A 7 -52.35 26.95 -43.00
N GLY A 8 -51.25 27.45 -43.59
CA GLY A 8 -50.58 26.91 -44.77
C GLY A 8 -50.01 25.51 -44.53
N ALA A 9 -50.67 24.52 -45.14
CA ALA A 9 -50.11 23.21 -45.40
C ALA A 9 -49.59 23.23 -46.85
N GLY A 10 -48.30 23.51 -47.02
CA GLY A 10 -47.69 23.58 -48.35
C GLY A 10 -46.23 24.01 -48.38
N ASP A 11 -45.73 24.70 -47.36
CA ASP A 11 -44.31 25.00 -47.25
C ASP A 11 -43.59 23.82 -46.60
N VAL A 12 -43.27 22.82 -47.42
CA VAL A 12 -42.07 22.03 -47.17
C VAL A 12 -40.91 23.02 -47.27
N TYR A 13 -40.48 23.54 -46.13
CA TYR A 13 -39.19 24.20 -46.03
C TYR A 13 -38.13 23.14 -46.30
N TYR A 14 -37.68 23.04 -47.54
CA TYR A 14 -36.34 22.54 -47.81
C TYR A 14 -35.38 23.56 -47.17
N VAL A 15 -34.83 23.21 -46.01
CA VAL A 15 -33.72 23.95 -45.39
C VAL A 15 -32.38 23.54 -46.02
N ASP A 16 -32.40 22.84 -47.16
CA ASP A 16 -31.19 22.28 -47.78
C ASP A 16 -30.77 22.97 -49.10
N GLU A 17 -31.47 24.01 -49.56
CA GLU A 17 -31.15 24.65 -50.84
C GLU A 17 -30.88 26.15 -50.74
N VAL A 18 -30.23 26.64 -49.68
CA VAL A 18 -29.47 27.91 -49.75
C VAL A 18 -28.22 27.86 -48.87
N ARG A 19 -27.25 27.04 -49.27
CA ARG A 19 -25.85 27.49 -49.29
C ARG A 19 -25.22 26.93 -50.55
N ALA A 20 -25.43 27.66 -51.64
CA ALA A 20 -24.78 27.38 -52.91
C ALA A 20 -23.27 27.16 -52.68
N VAL A 21 -22.82 26.03 -53.21
CA VAL A 21 -21.46 25.47 -53.23
C VAL A 21 -20.55 26.38 -54.07
N GLU A 22 -20.31 27.61 -53.61
CA GLU A 22 -19.30 28.53 -54.18
C GLU A 22 -18.13 28.80 -53.20
N GLN A 23 -18.13 28.16 -52.02
CA GLN A 23 -16.99 28.23 -51.10
C GLN A 23 -16.03 27.03 -51.18
N ASN A 24 -16.12 26.19 -52.22
CA ASN A 24 -15.32 24.96 -52.29
C ASN A 24 -13.80 25.25 -52.29
N GLU A 25 -13.33 26.25 -53.03
CA GLU A 25 -11.90 26.61 -53.04
C GLU A 25 -11.43 27.22 -51.71
N ALA A 26 -12.25 28.07 -51.06
CA ALA A 26 -11.91 28.67 -49.77
C ALA A 26 -11.90 27.62 -48.64
N GLN A 27 -12.88 26.71 -48.63
CA GLN A 27 -13.00 25.63 -47.65
C GLN A 27 -11.90 24.57 -47.84
N LEU A 28 -11.53 24.26 -49.09
CA LEU A 28 -10.41 23.38 -49.38
C LEU A 28 -9.09 24.00 -48.92
N ALA A 29 -8.89 25.31 -49.13
CA ALA A 29 -7.73 26.03 -48.61
C ALA A 29 -7.68 26.03 -47.07
N ASP A 30 -8.83 26.21 -46.39
CA ASP A 30 -8.93 26.13 -44.94
C ASP A 30 -8.61 24.71 -44.41
N LEU A 31 -9.09 23.66 -45.07
CA LEU A 31 -8.75 22.27 -44.75
C LEU A 31 -7.24 22.01 -44.92
N GLN A 32 -6.65 22.45 -46.03
CA GLN A 32 -5.22 22.30 -46.27
C GLN A 32 -4.38 23.05 -45.22
N ALA A 33 -4.82 24.24 -44.80
CA ALA A 33 -4.20 24.98 -43.72
C ALA A 33 -4.32 24.25 -42.37
N ALA A 34 -5.49 23.66 -42.07
CA ALA A 34 -5.72 22.87 -40.87
C ALA A 34 -4.84 21.60 -40.82
N ILE A 35 -4.69 20.90 -41.95
CA ILE A 35 -3.80 19.74 -42.10
C ILE A 35 -2.34 20.16 -41.83
N ALA A 36 -1.89 21.26 -42.43
CA ALA A 36 -0.54 21.77 -42.21
C ALA A 36 -0.30 22.14 -40.73
N ALA A 37 -1.28 22.78 -40.08
CA ALA A 37 -1.21 23.08 -38.65
C ALA A 37 -1.18 21.82 -37.79
N ALA A 38 -1.94 20.78 -38.14
CA ALA A 38 -1.96 19.51 -37.43
C ALA A 38 -0.61 18.77 -37.54
N TYR A 39 0.03 18.75 -38.71
CA TYR A 39 1.39 18.23 -38.85
C TYR A 39 2.41 19.03 -38.04
N ALA A 40 2.30 20.36 -38.01
CA ALA A 40 3.17 21.19 -37.19
C ALA A 40 3.03 20.87 -35.70
N LEU A 41 1.80 20.67 -35.21
CA LEU A 41 1.52 20.23 -33.84
C LEU A 41 2.11 18.85 -33.55
N HIS A 42 1.86 17.86 -34.43
CA HIS A 42 2.40 16.51 -34.30
C HIS A 42 3.93 16.53 -34.19
N ASN A 43 4.61 17.31 -35.02
CA ASN A 43 6.08 17.37 -35.07
C ASN A 43 6.70 18.08 -33.87
N GLN A 44 5.95 18.93 -33.17
CA GLN A 44 6.39 19.60 -31.94
C GLN A 44 6.02 18.83 -30.68
N ALA A 45 4.99 17.99 -30.75
CA ALA A 45 4.57 17.18 -29.63
C ALA A 45 5.68 16.20 -29.23
N VAL A 46 5.83 16.00 -27.93
CA VAL A 46 6.71 15.00 -27.33
C VAL A 46 5.82 14.05 -26.54
N GLU A 47 5.98 12.75 -26.77
CA GLU A 47 5.34 11.73 -25.96
C GLU A 47 6.18 11.37 -24.75
N GLY A 48 5.53 11.16 -23.62
CA GLY A 48 6.20 10.71 -22.41
C GLY A 48 5.31 10.76 -21.19
N ASP A 49 5.94 10.62 -20.03
CA ASP A 49 5.22 10.53 -18.77
C ASP A 49 5.14 11.84 -17.98
N THR A 50 5.83 12.89 -18.45
CA THR A 50 6.00 14.12 -17.69
C THR A 50 4.88 15.14 -17.95
N PRO A 51 4.63 16.08 -17.00
CA PRO A 51 3.66 17.16 -17.20
C PRO A 51 3.92 17.97 -18.49
N GLY A 52 2.88 18.21 -19.29
CA GLY A 52 2.97 18.93 -20.57
C GLY A 52 3.28 18.08 -21.81
N GLU A 53 3.78 16.85 -21.64
CA GLU A 53 3.92 15.87 -22.72
C GLU A 53 2.57 15.21 -23.07
N TYR A 54 2.52 14.57 -24.23
CA TYR A 54 1.37 13.78 -24.67
C TYR A 54 1.52 12.33 -24.22
N ALA A 55 0.40 11.66 -23.93
CA ALA A 55 0.41 10.26 -23.51
C ALA A 55 1.20 9.36 -24.49
N PRO A 56 2.00 8.38 -24.00
CA PRO A 56 2.75 7.49 -24.89
C PRO A 56 1.85 6.75 -25.89
N GLY A 57 2.21 6.79 -27.17
CA GLY A 57 1.45 6.19 -28.28
C GLY A 57 0.27 7.02 -28.81
N SER A 58 0.10 8.27 -28.37
CA SER A 58 -0.95 9.19 -28.85
C SER A 58 -0.67 9.86 -30.20
N GLN A 59 0.60 10.05 -30.57
CA GLN A 59 1.02 10.63 -31.85
C GLN A 59 0.64 9.76 -33.03
N ALA A 60 0.75 8.43 -32.91
CA ALA A 60 0.44 7.52 -34.02
C ALA A 60 -1.04 7.58 -34.47
N PRO A 61 -2.05 7.51 -33.57
CA PRO A 61 -3.45 7.74 -33.94
C PRO A 61 -3.72 9.16 -34.45
N PHE A 62 -3.03 10.18 -33.93
CA PHE A 62 -3.18 11.55 -34.43
C PHE A 62 -2.64 11.70 -35.85
N LEU A 63 -1.45 11.16 -36.14
CA LEU A 63 -0.86 11.14 -37.47
C LEU A 63 -1.73 10.37 -38.47
N ALA A 64 -2.33 9.26 -38.05
CA ALA A 64 -3.28 8.51 -38.88
C ALA A 64 -4.50 9.35 -39.26
N GLY A 65 -5.08 10.10 -38.30
CA GLY A 65 -6.19 11.01 -38.56
C GLY A 65 -5.82 12.18 -39.48
N ILE A 66 -4.60 12.70 -39.39
CA ILE A 66 -4.09 13.72 -40.32
C ILE A 66 -3.99 13.14 -41.74
N ALA A 67 -3.44 11.93 -41.89
CA ALA A 67 -3.31 11.26 -43.18
C ALA A 67 -4.67 10.94 -43.82
N GLU A 68 -5.68 10.59 -43.01
CA GLU A 68 -7.05 10.39 -43.47
C GLU A 68 -7.67 11.69 -44.01
N ALA A 69 -7.53 12.80 -43.27
CA ALA A 69 -7.99 14.11 -43.72
C ALA A 69 -7.26 14.57 -44.99
N GLU A 70 -5.96 14.29 -45.12
CA GLU A 70 -5.17 14.59 -46.32
C GLU A 70 -5.65 13.78 -47.52
N ALA A 71 -5.89 12.48 -47.36
CA ALA A 71 -6.42 11.63 -48.43
C ALA A 71 -7.79 12.13 -48.91
N LEU A 72 -8.70 12.45 -47.98
CA LEU A 72 -10.01 13.02 -48.31
C LEU A 72 -9.90 14.38 -49.01
N SER A 73 -8.96 15.23 -48.60
CA SER A 73 -8.73 16.53 -49.26
C SER A 73 -8.31 16.42 -50.73
N GLN A 74 -7.69 15.29 -51.12
CA GLN A 74 -7.26 15.05 -52.50
C GLN A 74 -8.36 14.44 -53.38
N SER A 75 -9.31 13.71 -52.77
CA SER A 75 -10.44 13.09 -53.49
C SER A 75 -11.74 13.88 -53.44
N ALA A 76 -11.84 14.90 -52.57
CA ALA A 76 -13.04 15.70 -52.40
C ALA A 76 -13.49 16.36 -53.72
N SER A 77 -14.75 16.13 -54.06
CA SER A 77 -15.42 16.54 -55.30
C SER A 77 -16.49 17.61 -55.04
N ASP A 78 -16.91 17.78 -53.78
CA ASP A 78 -17.87 18.78 -53.35
C ASP A 78 -17.57 19.31 -51.93
N ALA A 79 -18.34 20.33 -51.51
CA ALA A 79 -18.17 20.99 -50.23
C ALA A 79 -18.57 20.13 -49.01
N VAL A 80 -19.37 19.08 -49.21
CA VAL A 80 -19.76 18.16 -48.13
C VAL A 80 -18.57 17.27 -47.77
N GLU A 81 -17.88 16.72 -48.77
CA GLU A 81 -16.68 15.90 -48.56
C GLU A 81 -15.54 16.70 -47.88
N VAL A 82 -15.37 17.99 -48.26
CA VAL A 82 -14.42 18.90 -47.59
C VAL A 82 -14.81 19.13 -46.12
N TYR A 83 -16.10 19.32 -45.85
CA TYR A 83 -16.60 19.51 -44.49
C TYR A 83 -16.42 18.25 -43.63
N GLU A 84 -16.70 17.07 -44.18
CA GLU A 84 -16.50 15.79 -43.48
C GLU A 84 -15.02 15.60 -43.09
N ALA A 85 -14.09 15.84 -44.03
CA ALA A 85 -12.66 15.77 -43.78
C ALA A 85 -12.20 16.75 -42.68
N LEU A 86 -12.69 17.99 -42.73
CA LEU A 86 -12.38 18.99 -41.71
C LEU A 86 -12.94 18.58 -40.33
N SER A 87 -14.18 18.08 -40.29
CA SER A 87 -14.81 17.62 -39.05
C SER A 87 -14.06 16.44 -38.41
N GLY A 88 -13.59 15.50 -39.24
CA GLY A 88 -12.76 14.37 -38.81
C GLY A 88 -11.43 14.82 -38.23
N LEU A 89 -10.73 15.73 -38.93
CA LEU A 89 -9.47 16.29 -38.44
C LEU A 89 -9.64 17.00 -37.08
N ILE A 90 -10.71 17.80 -36.92
CA ILE A 90 -11.02 18.47 -35.66
C ILE A 90 -11.26 17.46 -34.54
N ALA A 91 -11.95 16.35 -34.81
CA ALA A 91 -12.17 15.30 -33.82
C ALA A 91 -10.84 14.66 -33.36
N HIS A 92 -9.92 14.39 -34.28
CA HIS A 92 -8.58 13.90 -33.97
C HIS A 92 -7.74 14.92 -33.18
N GLN A 93 -7.82 16.21 -33.54
CA GLN A 93 -7.14 17.29 -32.81
C GLN A 93 -7.67 17.41 -31.37
N LEU A 94 -8.99 17.37 -31.17
CA LEU A 94 -9.59 17.41 -29.83
C LEU A 94 -9.19 16.19 -28.99
N TRP A 95 -9.21 15.00 -29.59
CA TRP A 95 -8.76 13.80 -28.91
C TRP A 95 -7.29 13.90 -28.51
N PHE A 96 -6.42 14.34 -29.42
CA PHE A 96 -4.99 14.49 -29.18
C PHE A 96 -4.68 15.56 -28.13
N ALA A 97 -5.36 16.71 -28.18
CA ALA A 97 -5.25 17.75 -27.16
C ALA A 97 -5.62 17.23 -25.76
N ASN A 98 -6.63 16.35 -25.67
CA ASN A 98 -6.99 15.68 -24.40
C ASN A 98 -5.97 14.62 -23.95
N GLN A 99 -4.99 14.27 -24.78
CA GLN A 99 -3.86 13.42 -24.37
C GLN A 99 -2.71 14.22 -23.74
N GLN A 100 -2.73 15.56 -23.83
CA GLN A 100 -1.71 16.39 -23.18
C GLN A 100 -1.87 16.34 -21.67
N LYS A 101 -0.83 15.92 -20.98
CA LYS A 101 -0.79 15.93 -19.52
C LYS A 101 -0.80 17.39 -19.04
N PRO A 102 -1.51 17.71 -17.92
CA PRO A 102 -1.48 19.06 -17.36
C PRO A 102 -0.04 19.55 -17.22
N SER A 103 0.27 20.75 -17.71
CA SER A 103 1.60 21.33 -17.53
C SER A 103 1.71 21.94 -16.14
N VAL A 104 2.89 21.85 -15.53
CA VAL A 104 3.23 22.55 -14.29
C VAL A 104 4.14 23.71 -14.61
N ASP A 105 3.86 24.88 -14.04
CA ASP A 105 4.66 26.08 -14.26
C ASP A 105 5.69 26.29 -13.14
N ARG A 106 6.51 27.33 -13.31
CA ARG A 106 7.58 27.67 -12.36
C ARG A 106 7.01 28.12 -11.01
N ASP A 107 5.83 28.73 -10.97
CA ASP A 107 5.18 29.15 -9.72
C ASP A 107 4.74 27.94 -8.90
N MET A 108 4.23 26.89 -9.55
CA MET A 108 3.92 25.61 -8.90
C MET A 108 5.17 24.93 -8.32
N LEU A 109 6.29 24.93 -9.05
CA LEU A 109 7.57 24.41 -8.54
C LEU A 109 8.04 25.20 -7.30
N GLY A 110 7.99 26.53 -7.36
CA GLY A 110 8.34 27.38 -6.22
C GLY A 110 7.45 27.14 -5.00
N ALA A 111 6.14 26.92 -5.21
CA ALA A 111 5.20 26.59 -4.14
C ALA A 111 5.49 25.22 -3.51
N LEU A 112 5.85 24.21 -4.33
CA LEU A 112 6.23 22.90 -3.83
C LEU A 112 7.52 22.99 -3.00
N ILE A 113 8.56 23.66 -3.52
CA ILE A 113 9.82 23.87 -2.79
C ILE A 113 9.55 24.44 -1.39
N ALA A 114 8.81 25.54 -1.31
CA ALA A 114 8.49 26.18 -0.03
C ALA A 114 7.71 25.26 0.93
N ALA A 115 6.76 24.48 0.41
CA ALA A 115 6.00 23.53 1.22
C ALA A 115 6.88 22.38 1.75
N VAL A 116 7.83 21.90 0.94
CA VAL A 116 8.75 20.83 1.33
C VAL A 116 9.76 21.32 2.37
N GLU A 117 10.29 22.53 2.22
CA GLU A 117 11.17 23.15 3.21
C GLU A 117 10.47 23.30 4.57
N GLN A 118 9.22 23.77 4.57
CA GLN A 118 8.43 23.84 5.80
C GLN A 118 8.26 22.46 6.45
N ARG A 119 7.88 21.45 5.66
CA ARG A 119 7.71 20.07 6.16
C ARG A 119 9.02 19.49 6.67
N HIS A 120 10.12 19.74 5.98
CA HIS A 120 11.45 19.36 6.43
C HIS A 120 11.73 19.95 7.82
N ASP A 121 11.49 21.24 8.04
CA ASP A 121 11.78 21.89 9.32
C ASP A 121 10.90 21.37 10.47
N GLU A 122 9.64 21.04 10.18
CA GLU A 122 8.69 20.46 11.15
C GLU A 122 8.98 18.98 11.47
N THR A 123 9.73 18.28 10.61
CA THR A 123 9.98 16.84 10.77
C THR A 123 11.16 16.58 11.70
N GLU A 124 10.96 15.70 12.68
CA GLU A 124 12.01 15.22 13.58
C GLU A 124 12.62 13.92 13.07
N GLU A 125 13.94 13.83 13.12
CA GLU A 125 14.69 12.60 12.90
C GLU A 125 15.09 11.96 14.22
N GLY A 126 15.08 10.64 14.25
CA GLY A 126 15.50 9.88 15.43
C GLY A 126 14.90 8.49 15.41
N LEU A 127 15.05 7.77 16.52
CA LEU A 127 14.63 6.37 16.65
C LEU A 127 13.27 6.21 17.34
N LEU A 128 12.55 7.29 17.64
CA LEU A 128 11.24 7.17 18.28
C LEU A 128 10.15 6.85 17.25
N LEU A 129 9.10 6.16 17.69
CA LEU A 129 7.94 5.88 16.87
C LEU A 129 7.38 7.16 16.23
N GLY A 130 7.07 7.07 14.94
CA GLY A 130 6.57 8.20 14.13
C GLY A 130 7.64 9.19 13.66
N MET A 131 8.89 9.10 14.16
CA MET A 131 10.02 9.84 13.61
C MET A 131 10.51 9.24 12.30
N VAL A 132 11.18 10.08 11.52
CA VAL A 132 11.88 9.67 10.30
C VAL A 132 13.28 9.15 10.68
N PRO A 133 13.81 8.12 9.99
CA PRO A 133 15.19 7.66 10.21
C PRO A 133 16.23 8.78 10.06
N SER A 134 17.30 8.69 10.84
CA SER A 134 18.38 9.69 10.83
C SER A 134 19.09 9.73 9.46
N GLY A 135 19.18 10.92 8.87
CA GLY A 135 19.87 11.20 7.61
C GLY A 135 18.93 11.38 6.42
N GLU A 136 17.66 10.98 6.52
CA GLU A 136 16.69 11.07 5.43
C GLU A 136 16.24 12.51 5.16
N LYS A 137 16.28 13.41 6.15
CA LYS A 137 16.09 14.85 5.94
C LYS A 137 17.16 15.43 5.03
N ALA A 138 18.40 14.94 5.13
CA ALA A 138 19.48 15.37 4.25
C ALA A 138 19.26 14.90 2.80
N VAL A 139 18.65 13.72 2.61
CA VAL A 139 18.24 13.21 1.29
C VAL A 139 17.14 14.10 0.70
N LEU A 140 16.11 14.44 1.49
CA LEU A 140 15.05 15.36 1.07
C LEU A 140 15.62 16.75 0.72
N LEU A 141 16.53 17.28 1.54
CA LEU A 141 17.16 18.58 1.30
C LEU A 141 18.00 18.59 0.01
N ALA A 142 18.63 17.47 -0.33
CA ALA A 142 19.34 17.33 -1.61
C ALA A 142 18.38 17.38 -2.81
N ALA A 143 17.19 16.80 -2.69
CA ALA A 143 16.15 16.90 -3.73
C ALA A 143 15.61 18.33 -3.84
N VAL A 144 15.40 19.01 -2.72
CA VAL A 144 15.03 20.45 -2.69
C VAL A 144 16.08 21.29 -3.42
N ALA A 145 17.36 21.13 -3.11
CA ALA A 145 18.44 21.89 -3.75
C ALA A 145 18.51 21.66 -5.29
N ALA A 146 18.20 20.45 -5.75
CA ALA A 146 18.10 20.16 -7.18
C ALA A 146 16.92 20.90 -7.83
N ALA A 147 15.76 20.91 -7.17
CA ALA A 147 14.58 21.64 -7.62
C ALA A 147 14.80 23.18 -7.63
N GLU A 148 15.47 23.72 -6.62
CA GLU A 148 15.84 25.14 -6.56
C GLU A 148 16.76 25.55 -7.72
N THR A 149 17.68 24.66 -8.12
CA THR A 149 18.56 24.90 -9.28
C THR A 149 17.75 25.06 -10.56
N ALA A 150 16.76 24.19 -10.80
CA ALA A 150 15.86 24.28 -11.95
C ALA A 150 14.91 25.49 -11.88
N TYR A 151 14.48 25.85 -10.66
CA TYR A 151 13.65 27.02 -10.44
C TYR A 151 14.40 28.33 -10.77
N ALA A 152 15.65 28.45 -10.34
CA ALA A 152 16.47 29.65 -10.51
C ALA A 152 17.00 29.87 -11.94
N ASP A 153 17.10 28.80 -12.74
CA ASP A 153 17.57 28.90 -14.12
C ASP A 153 16.48 29.48 -15.03
N SER A 154 16.63 30.77 -15.37
CA SER A 154 15.74 31.47 -16.29
C SER A 154 15.74 30.91 -17.73
N GLY A 155 16.74 30.10 -18.08
CA GLY A 155 16.87 29.45 -19.38
C GLY A 155 16.19 28.08 -19.48
N SER A 156 15.71 27.51 -18.36
CA SER A 156 15.10 26.18 -18.35
C SER A 156 13.81 26.14 -19.16
N SER A 157 13.63 25.06 -19.92
CA SER A 157 12.40 24.83 -20.67
C SER A 157 11.24 24.46 -19.74
N GLN A 158 10.01 24.51 -20.28
CA GLN A 158 8.83 24.05 -19.54
C GLN A 158 8.94 22.57 -19.14
N GLN A 159 9.60 21.76 -19.97
CA GLN A 159 9.84 20.34 -19.69
C GLN A 159 10.81 20.15 -18.52
N ASP A 160 11.86 20.98 -18.44
CA ASP A 160 12.83 20.93 -17.33
C ASP A 160 12.18 21.28 -15.99
N VAL A 161 11.32 22.31 -15.98
CA VAL A 161 10.55 22.70 -14.78
C VAL A 161 9.59 21.58 -14.36
N ALA A 162 8.94 20.93 -15.33
CA ALA A 162 8.05 19.80 -15.08
C ALA A 162 8.76 18.58 -14.51
N LEU A 163 9.93 18.24 -15.04
CA LEU A 163 10.77 17.16 -14.53
C LEU A 163 11.26 17.44 -13.10
N ALA A 164 11.68 18.67 -12.81
CA ALA A 164 12.11 19.06 -11.47
C ALA A 164 10.97 18.99 -10.45
N TYR A 165 9.76 19.43 -10.83
CA TYR A 165 8.56 19.29 -10.01
C TYR A 165 8.29 17.82 -9.69
N GLN A 166 8.26 16.96 -10.71
CA GLN A 166 7.97 15.54 -10.54
C GLN A 166 9.02 14.86 -9.65
N ALA A 167 10.29 15.13 -9.87
CA ALA A 167 11.36 14.55 -9.06
C ALA A 167 11.26 14.96 -7.58
N LEU A 168 10.91 16.22 -7.30
CA LEU A 168 10.70 16.68 -5.93
C LEU A 168 9.43 16.04 -5.31
N ASP A 169 8.33 15.99 -6.05
CA ASP A 169 7.07 15.37 -5.59
C ASP A 169 7.25 13.88 -5.26
N GLU A 170 7.97 13.13 -6.09
CA GLU A 170 8.33 11.73 -5.84
C GLU A 170 9.22 11.59 -4.60
N ALA A 171 10.21 12.47 -4.42
CA ALA A 171 11.07 12.46 -3.23
C ALA A 171 10.28 12.74 -1.94
N VAL A 172 9.30 13.64 -2.00
CA VAL A 172 8.39 13.93 -0.88
C VAL A 172 7.53 12.71 -0.57
N GLY A 173 6.94 12.07 -1.58
CA GLY A 173 6.14 10.86 -1.40
C GLY A 173 6.92 9.75 -0.69
N LEU A 174 8.17 9.50 -1.12
CA LEU A 174 9.06 8.55 -0.44
C LEU A 174 9.38 8.97 1.00
N PHE A 175 9.67 10.25 1.22
CA PHE A 175 9.97 10.78 2.54
C PHE A 175 8.79 10.67 3.52
N GLU A 176 7.56 10.85 3.05
CA GLU A 176 6.37 10.77 3.88
C GLU A 176 6.04 9.36 4.36
N GLU A 177 6.42 8.36 3.57
CA GLU A 177 6.32 6.93 3.92
C GLU A 177 7.42 6.47 4.88
N LEU A 178 8.52 7.22 5.01
CA LEU A 178 9.63 6.87 5.89
C LEU A 178 9.32 7.21 7.35
N ARG A 179 8.70 6.28 8.08
CA ARG A 179 8.46 6.43 9.52
C ARG A 179 8.67 5.11 10.23
N TYR A 180 9.12 5.18 11.48
CA TYR A 180 9.12 4.02 12.35
C TYR A 180 7.71 3.70 12.83
N GLU A 181 7.21 2.54 12.39
CA GLU A 181 5.96 1.96 12.86
C GLU A 181 6.24 0.93 13.97
N LEU A 182 5.28 0.75 14.87
CA LEU A 182 5.40 -0.26 15.92
C LEU A 182 5.26 -1.66 15.30
N GLY A 183 6.31 -2.47 15.41
CA GLY A 183 6.34 -3.85 14.93
C GLY A 183 7.64 -4.54 15.34
N ASP A 184 7.76 -5.82 14.99
CA ASP A 184 8.91 -6.64 15.38
C ASP A 184 10.25 -6.05 14.89
N ASP A 185 10.28 -5.57 13.64
CA ASP A 185 11.48 -4.94 13.06
C ASP A 185 11.93 -3.69 13.84
N TYR A 186 10.97 -2.90 14.33
CA TYR A 186 11.26 -1.70 15.14
C TYR A 186 11.80 -2.07 16.52
N LEU A 187 11.23 -3.09 17.16
CA LEU A 187 11.69 -3.58 18.45
C LEU A 187 13.11 -4.17 18.35
N ASP A 188 13.37 -4.94 17.30
CA ASP A 188 14.70 -5.53 17.05
C ASP A 188 15.75 -4.44 16.81
N MET A 189 15.41 -3.41 16.04
CA MET A 189 16.27 -2.24 15.84
C MET A 189 16.59 -1.50 17.17
N LEU A 190 15.62 -1.37 18.08
CA LEU A 190 15.87 -0.74 19.38
C LEU A 190 16.78 -1.58 20.28
N ILE A 191 16.64 -2.90 20.27
CA ILE A 191 17.54 -3.82 20.96
C ILE A 191 18.96 -3.68 20.39
N ASP A 192 19.10 -3.75 19.07
CA ASP A 192 20.39 -3.60 18.38
C ASP A 192 21.04 -2.24 18.67
N HIS A 193 20.24 -1.17 18.69
CA HIS A 193 20.71 0.16 19.03
C HIS A 193 21.21 0.23 20.48
N THR A 194 20.47 -0.38 21.42
CA THR A 194 20.85 -0.45 22.83
C THR A 194 22.15 -1.25 23.01
N GLY A 195 22.30 -2.38 22.32
CA GLY A 195 23.54 -3.14 22.28
C GLY A 195 24.73 -2.34 21.73
N THR A 196 24.50 -1.53 20.69
CA THR A 196 25.52 -0.63 20.13
C THR A 196 25.95 0.46 21.13
N LEU A 197 24.98 1.09 21.82
CA LEU A 197 25.25 2.06 22.87
C LEU A 197 26.04 1.44 24.02
N LEU A 198 25.66 0.22 24.43
CA LEU A 198 26.37 -0.52 25.47
C LEU A 198 27.82 -0.81 25.06
N ALA A 199 28.04 -1.25 23.83
CA ALA A 199 29.38 -1.53 23.32
C ALA A 199 30.27 -0.28 23.31
N ALA A 200 29.71 0.87 22.92
CA ALA A 200 30.43 2.15 22.85
C ALA A 200 30.62 2.85 24.21
N ALA A 201 29.80 2.55 25.21
CA ALA A 201 29.83 3.23 26.51
C ALA A 201 31.13 2.94 27.28
N GLU A 202 31.78 4.00 27.78
CA GLU A 202 32.91 3.91 28.71
C GLU A 202 32.48 4.27 30.13
N GLU A 203 32.82 3.41 31.10
CA GLU A 203 32.62 3.70 32.52
C GLU A 203 33.88 4.25 33.19
N GLY A 204 33.71 5.09 34.21
CA GLY A 204 34.81 5.54 35.06
C GLY A 204 34.51 6.85 35.80
N GLY A 205 35.49 7.31 36.58
CA GLY A 205 35.38 8.57 37.33
C GLY A 205 35.86 9.82 36.57
N LEU A 206 36.20 9.70 35.28
CA LEU A 206 36.67 10.82 34.48
C LEU A 206 35.49 11.57 33.85
N PRO A 207 35.60 12.90 33.62
CA PRO A 207 34.59 13.66 32.89
C PRO A 207 34.30 13.05 31.52
N GLY A 208 33.01 12.93 31.18
CA GLY A 208 32.55 12.34 29.92
C GLY A 208 32.38 10.82 29.93
N ARG A 209 32.57 10.14 31.08
CA ARG A 209 32.31 8.71 31.25
C ARG A 209 31.05 8.45 32.06
N TYR A 210 30.43 7.30 31.82
CA TYR A 210 29.32 6.81 32.61
C TYR A 210 29.79 6.37 34.01
N ALA A 211 28.91 6.49 35.00
CA ALA A 211 29.23 6.04 36.35
C ALA A 211 29.50 4.52 36.37
N PRO A 212 30.50 4.03 37.12
CA PRO A 212 30.78 2.59 37.22
C PRO A 212 29.53 1.77 37.60
N GLY A 213 29.27 0.69 36.86
CA GLY A 213 28.12 -0.20 37.04
C GLY A 213 26.85 0.21 36.27
N SER A 214 26.80 1.37 35.62
CA SER A 214 25.63 1.81 34.85
C SER A 214 25.38 0.95 33.60
N LYS A 215 26.45 0.49 32.94
CA LYS A 215 26.37 -0.44 31.80
C LYS A 215 25.77 -1.77 32.22
N ALA A 216 26.21 -2.33 33.35
CA ALA A 216 25.68 -3.59 33.85
C ALA A 216 24.16 -3.51 34.12
N VAL A 217 23.68 -2.36 34.62
CA VAL A 217 22.24 -2.11 34.79
C VAL A 217 21.51 -2.09 33.44
N LEU A 218 22.06 -1.38 32.44
CA LEU A 218 21.45 -1.31 31.12
C LEU A 218 21.49 -2.67 30.39
N GLU A 219 22.59 -3.39 30.46
CA GLU A 219 22.76 -4.74 29.90
C GLU A 219 21.76 -5.73 30.50
N THR A 220 21.52 -5.64 31.82
CA THR A 220 20.50 -6.47 32.48
C THR A 220 19.09 -6.12 31.98
N ALA A 221 18.80 -4.83 31.79
CA ALA A 221 17.49 -4.40 31.29
C ALA A 221 17.27 -4.79 29.82
N ASP A 222 18.29 -4.63 28.98
CA ASP A 222 18.26 -5.01 27.56
C ASP A 222 18.05 -6.52 27.39
N GLY A 223 18.78 -7.34 28.16
CA GLY A 223 18.58 -8.79 28.20
C GLY A 223 17.18 -9.20 28.64
N ALA A 224 16.63 -8.55 29.68
CA ALA A 224 15.27 -8.84 30.14
C ALA A 224 14.20 -8.51 29.07
N ILE A 225 14.38 -7.42 28.33
CA ILE A 225 13.49 -7.05 27.22
C ILE A 225 13.60 -8.05 26.06
N ALA A 226 14.82 -8.44 25.71
CA ALA A 226 15.06 -9.43 24.65
C ALA A 226 14.46 -10.81 25.00
N ASP A 227 14.59 -11.25 26.26
CA ASP A 227 13.99 -12.49 26.74
C ASP A 227 12.46 -12.44 26.72
N GLU A 228 11.85 -11.33 27.17
CA GLU A 228 10.39 -11.15 27.16
C GLU A 228 9.83 -11.17 25.73
N LEU A 229 10.48 -10.45 24.80
CA LEU A 229 10.09 -10.42 23.39
C LEU A 229 10.31 -11.78 22.71
N GLY A 230 11.42 -12.45 23.00
CA GLY A 230 11.70 -13.79 22.51
C GLY A 230 10.64 -14.80 22.96
N GLY A 231 10.25 -14.74 24.24
CA GLY A 231 9.17 -15.56 24.79
C GLY A 231 7.83 -15.28 24.10
N ALA A 232 7.42 -14.02 23.97
CA ALA A 232 6.17 -13.65 23.31
C ALA A 232 6.14 -14.11 21.83
N ARG A 233 7.25 -13.96 21.10
CA ARG A 233 7.38 -14.44 19.71
C ARG A 233 7.28 -15.96 19.63
N GLN A 234 7.91 -16.66 20.56
CA GLN A 234 7.83 -18.12 20.64
C GLN A 234 6.40 -18.59 20.92
N ASP A 235 5.70 -17.97 21.87
CA ASP A 235 4.31 -18.30 22.21
C ASP A 235 3.40 -18.13 20.98
N ILE A 236 3.53 -17.02 20.25
CA ILE A 236 2.79 -16.77 19.00
C ILE A 236 3.11 -17.84 17.95
N SER A 237 4.39 -18.18 17.78
CA SER A 237 4.83 -19.21 16.83
C SER A 237 4.22 -20.58 17.18
N THR A 238 4.23 -20.97 18.45
CA THR A 238 3.65 -22.23 18.92
C THR A 238 2.14 -22.29 18.66
N VAL A 239 1.41 -21.21 18.91
CA VAL A 239 -0.03 -21.14 18.57
C VAL A 239 -0.26 -21.24 17.06
N MET A 240 0.56 -20.57 16.25
CA MET A 240 0.45 -20.64 14.79
C MET A 240 0.75 -22.04 14.24
N GLU A 241 1.79 -22.70 14.75
CA GLU A 241 2.12 -24.09 14.41
C GLU A 241 0.96 -25.04 14.77
N MET A 242 0.36 -24.89 15.95
CA MET A 242 -0.84 -25.62 16.36
C MET A 242 -2.02 -25.40 15.41
N LEU A 243 -2.29 -24.14 15.05
CA LEU A 243 -3.39 -23.80 14.14
C LEU A 243 -3.15 -24.36 12.72
N GLN A 244 -1.89 -24.41 12.29
CA GLN A 244 -1.50 -24.91 10.97
C GLN A 244 -1.42 -26.44 10.89
N ASP A 245 -1.27 -27.12 12.03
CA ASP A 245 -1.28 -28.58 12.10
C ASP A 245 -2.70 -29.14 11.94
N SER A 246 -3.18 -29.22 10.69
CA SER A 246 -4.50 -29.75 10.36
C SER A 246 -4.75 -31.17 10.87
N ASP A 247 -3.69 -31.96 11.05
CA ASP A 247 -3.78 -33.37 11.49
C ASP A 247 -3.92 -33.49 13.01
N GLY A 248 -3.47 -32.49 13.78
CA GLY A 248 -3.60 -32.42 15.23
C GLY A 248 -5.02 -32.07 15.73
N TRP A 249 -5.92 -31.66 14.82
CA TRP A 249 -7.31 -31.32 15.13
C TRP A 249 -8.26 -32.50 14.97
N LEU A 250 -9.11 -32.72 15.99
CA LEU A 250 -10.11 -33.78 16.01
C LEU A 250 -11.55 -33.22 15.92
N ASN A 251 -12.50 -34.08 15.54
CA ASN A 251 -13.95 -33.83 15.56
C ASN A 251 -14.48 -32.68 14.66
N GLY A 252 -13.79 -32.38 13.57
CA GLY A 252 -14.25 -31.47 12.52
C GLY A 252 -13.27 -31.44 11.36
N SER A 253 -13.41 -30.47 10.47
CA SER A 253 -12.42 -30.16 9.45
C SER A 253 -11.72 -28.85 9.79
N VAL A 254 -10.39 -28.86 9.74
CA VAL A 254 -9.57 -27.67 9.87
C VAL A 254 -8.81 -27.47 8.57
N ASN A 255 -9.06 -26.34 7.91
CA ASN A 255 -8.32 -25.92 6.72
C ASN A 255 -7.33 -24.84 7.14
N ALA A 256 -6.05 -25.20 7.23
CA ALA A 256 -4.98 -24.27 7.55
C ALA A 256 -4.61 -23.41 6.33
N GLY A 257 -4.58 -22.09 6.53
CA GLY A 257 -3.93 -21.11 5.65
C GLY A 257 -2.54 -20.73 6.18
N ALA A 258 -1.88 -19.76 5.53
CA ALA A 258 -0.55 -19.31 5.93
C ALA A 258 -0.52 -18.59 7.28
N ASP A 259 -1.61 -17.94 7.65
CA ASP A 259 -1.76 -17.06 8.81
C ASP A 259 -3.13 -17.22 9.50
N TYR A 260 -3.88 -18.27 9.14
CA TYR A 260 -5.20 -18.55 9.72
C TYR A 260 -5.51 -20.05 9.70
N ALA A 261 -6.52 -20.46 10.48
CA ALA A 261 -7.13 -21.78 10.36
C ALA A 261 -8.65 -21.64 10.29
N GLU A 262 -9.26 -22.18 9.25
CA GLU A 262 -10.71 -22.24 9.13
C GLU A 262 -11.22 -23.55 9.74
N MET A 263 -12.02 -23.43 10.79
CA MET A 263 -12.56 -24.57 11.54
C MET A 263 -14.05 -24.77 11.24
N GLN A 264 -14.43 -25.94 10.74
CA GLN A 264 -15.82 -26.31 10.47
C GLN A 264 -16.20 -27.61 11.19
N GLY A 265 -17.27 -27.57 11.99
CA GLY A 265 -17.70 -28.72 12.79
C GLY A 265 -18.18 -28.32 14.19
N ARG A 266 -18.29 -29.30 15.08
CA ARG A 266 -18.71 -29.09 16.49
C ARG A 266 -17.77 -29.82 17.43
N GLY A 267 -17.30 -29.12 18.47
CA GLY A 267 -16.41 -29.72 19.46
C GLY A 267 -15.04 -30.06 18.90
N ILE A 268 -14.53 -29.18 18.02
CA ILE A 268 -13.19 -29.25 17.45
C ILE A 268 -12.19 -29.03 18.58
N LYS A 269 -11.16 -29.87 18.64
CA LYS A 269 -10.17 -29.89 19.72
C LYS A 269 -8.78 -30.20 19.17
N TYR A 270 -7.77 -29.57 19.74
CA TYR A 270 -6.36 -29.89 19.48
C TYR A 270 -5.85 -30.81 20.59
N THR A 271 -5.13 -31.87 20.23
CA THR A 271 -5.00 -33.02 21.13
C THR A 271 -3.89 -32.95 22.18
N GLU A 272 -2.96 -31.99 22.14
CA GLU A 272 -1.75 -32.09 22.96
C GLU A 272 -1.15 -30.76 23.45
N GLU A 273 -1.85 -29.94 24.24
CA GLU A 273 -1.11 -28.88 24.97
C GLU A 273 -1.62 -28.59 26.38
N THR A 274 -0.66 -28.45 27.29
CA THR A 274 -0.88 -27.94 28.66
C THR A 274 -0.30 -26.55 28.74
N TRP A 275 -1.18 -25.56 28.63
CA TRP A 275 -0.85 -24.15 28.83
C TRP A 275 -0.94 -23.86 30.34
N LEU A 276 0.16 -23.43 30.96
CA LEU A 276 0.24 -23.11 32.38
C LEU A 276 -0.03 -21.62 32.63
N ASP A 277 1.01 -20.79 32.61
CA ASP A 277 0.96 -19.36 32.90
C ASP A 277 1.31 -18.52 31.65
N GLU A 278 0.85 -18.94 30.46
CA GLU A 278 1.08 -18.19 29.21
C GLU A 278 -0.11 -17.27 28.85
N THR A 279 0.16 -16.30 27.98
CA THR A 279 -0.88 -15.43 27.40
C THR A 279 -1.36 -16.00 26.07
N PHE A 280 -2.64 -16.35 25.99
CA PHE A 280 -3.27 -16.77 24.74
C PHE A 280 -4.00 -15.60 24.09
N ALA A 281 -3.47 -15.09 22.97
CA ALA A 281 -4.06 -14.01 22.18
C ALA A 281 -4.34 -14.47 20.75
N PHE A 282 -5.52 -14.17 20.23
CA PHE A 282 -5.91 -14.50 18.87
C PHE A 282 -7.05 -13.59 18.40
N ASP A 283 -7.10 -13.34 17.09
CA ASP A 283 -8.25 -12.74 16.43
C ASP A 283 -9.22 -13.84 16.00
N TRP A 284 -10.50 -13.67 16.34
CA TRP A 284 -11.54 -14.64 15.97
C TRP A 284 -12.64 -14.00 15.13
N THR A 285 -12.78 -14.50 13.91
CA THR A 285 -13.98 -14.30 13.09
C THR A 285 -14.94 -15.48 13.21
N TYR A 286 -16.18 -15.23 13.62
CA TYR A 286 -17.24 -16.24 13.68
C TYR A 286 -18.48 -15.80 12.88
N THR A 287 -18.98 -16.68 12.02
CA THR A 287 -20.26 -16.46 11.31
C THR A 287 -21.40 -17.06 12.12
N TYR A 288 -22.25 -16.20 12.68
CA TYR A 288 -23.46 -16.64 13.37
C TYR A 288 -24.46 -17.24 12.37
N THR A 289 -24.82 -18.50 12.60
CA THR A 289 -25.75 -19.28 11.76
C THR A 289 -27.15 -19.39 12.36
N ASN A 290 -27.31 -19.11 13.66
CA ASN A 290 -28.58 -19.28 14.36
C ASN A 290 -28.99 -18.04 15.18
N ALA A 291 -29.24 -16.91 14.52
CA ALA A 291 -29.83 -15.69 15.11
C ALA A 291 -29.26 -15.26 16.50
N GLY A 292 -27.97 -15.54 16.77
CA GLY A 292 -27.32 -15.23 18.05
C GLY A 292 -27.44 -16.30 19.16
N ASN A 293 -28.09 -17.44 18.91
CA ASN A 293 -28.13 -18.60 19.80
C ASN A 293 -26.89 -19.49 19.70
N ASP A 294 -25.98 -19.20 18.78
CA ASP A 294 -24.71 -19.93 18.69
C ASP A 294 -23.85 -19.70 19.92
N TRP A 295 -23.06 -20.71 20.27
CA TRP A 295 -22.18 -20.72 21.43
C TRP A 295 -20.72 -20.73 20.96
N PRO A 296 -20.24 -19.70 20.22
CA PRO A 296 -18.84 -19.62 19.87
C PRO A 296 -18.06 -19.47 21.17
N GLY A 297 -17.18 -20.42 21.43
CA GLY A 297 -16.38 -20.45 22.63
C GLY A 297 -15.33 -21.54 22.59
N PHE A 298 -14.51 -21.55 23.62
CA PHE A 298 -13.47 -22.54 23.82
C PHE A 298 -13.41 -22.92 25.30
N ALA A 299 -12.93 -24.13 25.56
CA ALA A 299 -12.65 -24.59 26.92
C ALA A 299 -11.17 -24.33 27.22
N ILE A 300 -10.88 -23.63 28.32
CA ILE A 300 -9.49 -23.34 28.73
C ILE A 300 -8.94 -24.35 29.72
N ARG A 301 -9.81 -25.09 30.40
CA ARG A 301 -9.45 -26.13 31.36
C ARG A 301 -10.48 -27.23 31.27
N SER A 302 -10.05 -28.44 30.93
CA SER A 302 -10.89 -29.65 30.94
C SER A 302 -10.10 -30.80 31.54
N GLN A 303 -10.69 -31.50 32.51
CA GLN A 303 -10.07 -32.71 33.07
C GLN A 303 -10.06 -33.88 32.08
N LEU A 304 -11.01 -33.88 31.14
CA LEU A 304 -11.12 -34.87 30.07
C LEU A 304 -11.22 -34.11 28.73
N PRO A 305 -10.11 -33.55 28.22
CA PRO A 305 -10.12 -32.69 27.01
C PRO A 305 -10.61 -33.44 25.76
N ASN A 306 -10.62 -34.77 25.82
CA ASN A 306 -11.10 -35.63 24.75
C ASN A 306 -12.59 -35.92 24.76
N THR A 307 -13.33 -35.48 25.78
CA THR A 307 -14.77 -35.70 25.93
C THR A 307 -15.58 -34.44 25.64
N THR A 308 -16.87 -34.59 25.34
CA THR A 308 -17.77 -33.45 25.14
C THR A 308 -18.01 -32.72 26.46
N ILE A 309 -18.00 -31.38 26.41
CA ILE A 309 -18.28 -30.51 27.56
C ILE A 309 -19.57 -30.94 28.27
N GLY A 310 -19.48 -31.16 29.58
CA GLY A 310 -20.57 -31.52 30.48
C GLY A 310 -20.81 -33.04 30.59
N ASN A 311 -19.87 -33.90 30.18
CA ASN A 311 -20.06 -35.35 30.20
C ASN A 311 -19.09 -36.08 31.16
N GLY A 312 -19.32 -35.89 32.46
CA GLY A 312 -18.54 -36.56 33.50
C GLY A 312 -17.16 -35.96 33.75
N GLU A 313 -16.96 -34.69 33.35
CA GLU A 313 -15.75 -33.94 33.63
C GLU A 313 -15.99 -32.59 34.30
N THR A 314 -14.95 -32.06 34.93
CA THR A 314 -14.89 -30.64 35.30
C THR A 314 -14.24 -29.84 34.18
N SER A 315 -14.94 -28.82 33.68
CA SER A 315 -14.42 -27.92 32.65
C SER A 315 -14.81 -26.47 32.86
N TYR A 316 -13.97 -25.56 32.36
CA TYR A 316 -14.21 -24.12 32.31
C TYR A 316 -14.27 -23.67 30.86
N VAL A 317 -15.38 -23.02 30.50
CA VAL A 317 -15.70 -22.67 29.12
C VAL A 317 -15.97 -21.18 29.04
N PHE A 318 -15.34 -20.54 28.07
CA PHE A 318 -15.57 -19.16 27.70
C PHE A 318 -16.42 -19.12 26.44
N LEU A 319 -17.51 -18.35 26.47
CA LEU A 319 -18.36 -18.12 25.31
C LEU A 319 -18.42 -16.64 24.98
N LEU A 320 -18.24 -16.35 23.70
CA LEU A 320 -18.16 -15.03 23.11
C LEU A 320 -19.46 -14.69 22.40
N LYS A 321 -20.56 -14.57 23.14
CA LYS A 321 -21.85 -14.23 22.52
C LYS A 321 -21.87 -12.77 22.07
N ARG A 322 -22.78 -12.46 21.15
CA ARG A 322 -22.92 -11.14 20.54
C ARG A 322 -22.99 -9.99 21.56
N ASP A 323 -23.74 -10.19 22.63
CA ASP A 323 -24.07 -9.10 23.57
C ASP A 323 -23.46 -9.31 24.97
N VAL A 324 -22.92 -10.50 25.25
CA VAL A 324 -22.46 -10.88 26.60
C VAL A 324 -21.31 -11.88 26.56
N TRP A 325 -20.33 -11.69 27.45
CA TRP A 325 -19.35 -12.72 27.75
C TRP A 325 -19.95 -13.72 28.72
N GLU A 326 -19.80 -15.02 28.44
CA GLU A 326 -20.16 -16.06 29.40
C GLU A 326 -18.94 -16.85 29.82
N VAL A 327 -18.81 -17.06 31.13
CA VAL A 327 -17.87 -18.00 31.73
C VAL A 327 -18.69 -19.04 32.48
N GLN A 328 -18.58 -20.28 32.04
CA GLN A 328 -19.31 -21.41 32.58
C GLN A 328 -18.34 -22.39 33.21
N LYS A 329 -18.70 -22.89 34.39
CA LYS A 329 -18.05 -24.05 34.99
C LYS A 329 -18.99 -25.24 34.89
N TRP A 330 -18.47 -26.37 34.47
CA TRP A 330 -19.17 -27.65 34.47
C TRP A 330 -18.52 -28.57 35.48
N VAL A 331 -19.33 -29.33 36.23
CA VAL A 331 -18.89 -30.39 37.13
C VAL A 331 -19.83 -31.56 36.93
N ASP A 332 -19.36 -32.64 36.30
CA ASP A 332 -20.14 -33.86 36.06
C ASP A 332 -21.51 -33.59 35.41
N GLY A 333 -21.52 -32.69 34.41
CA GLY A 333 -22.74 -32.29 33.69
C GLY A 333 -23.62 -31.28 34.41
N VAL A 334 -23.28 -30.89 35.64
CA VAL A 334 -23.93 -29.77 36.34
C VAL A 334 -23.25 -28.47 35.93
N ARG A 335 -24.03 -27.55 35.37
CA ARG A 335 -23.55 -26.21 34.97
C ARG A 335 -23.68 -25.23 36.13
N GLU A 336 -22.60 -24.52 36.38
CA GLU A 336 -22.54 -23.31 37.19
C GLU A 336 -22.20 -22.11 36.29
N MET A 337 -22.99 -21.05 36.40
CA MET A 337 -22.73 -19.80 35.69
C MET A 337 -21.83 -18.91 36.54
N LEU A 338 -20.64 -18.60 36.04
CA LEU A 338 -19.69 -17.74 36.74
C LEU A 338 -19.90 -16.29 36.34
N ILE A 339 -19.89 -16.02 35.04
CA ILE A 339 -20.23 -14.72 34.43
C ILE A 339 -21.19 -15.02 33.29
N GLY A 340 -22.24 -14.23 33.10
CA GLY A 340 -23.10 -14.34 31.92
C GLY A 340 -24.58 -14.12 32.18
N GLY A 341 -25.38 -14.15 31.12
CA GLY A 341 -26.80 -13.76 31.12
C GLY A 341 -27.79 -14.87 30.74
N LEU A 342 -27.38 -16.14 30.82
CA LEU A 342 -28.23 -17.25 30.40
C LEU A 342 -29.48 -17.39 31.29
N ALA A 343 -30.65 -17.42 30.67
CA ALA A 343 -31.93 -17.56 31.37
C ALA A 343 -31.97 -18.84 32.23
N GLY A 344 -32.46 -18.70 33.47
CA GLY A 344 -32.56 -19.81 34.42
C GLY A 344 -31.31 -20.05 35.28
N PHE A 345 -30.23 -19.27 35.07
CA PHE A 345 -29.03 -19.32 35.90
C PHE A 345 -28.79 -17.97 36.58
N THR A 346 -28.32 -18.01 37.84
CA THR A 346 -27.84 -16.83 38.55
C THR A 346 -26.32 -16.83 38.50
N PRO A 347 -25.67 -15.88 37.79
CA PRO A 347 -24.22 -15.83 37.69
C PRO A 347 -23.58 -15.46 39.03
N ARG A 348 -22.50 -16.15 39.39
CA ARG A 348 -21.75 -15.90 40.65
C ARG A 348 -21.15 -14.49 40.71
N TRP A 349 -20.66 -13.98 39.58
CA TRP A 349 -19.96 -12.70 39.47
C TRP A 349 -20.69 -11.71 38.56
N GLY A 350 -21.96 -11.96 38.26
CA GLY A 350 -22.79 -11.06 37.45
C GLY A 350 -22.62 -11.25 35.94
N THR A 351 -22.95 -10.21 35.20
CA THR A 351 -22.95 -10.18 33.73
C THR A 351 -21.89 -9.22 33.22
N LEU A 352 -21.17 -9.59 32.18
CA LEU A 352 -20.21 -8.73 31.49
C LEU A 352 -20.67 -8.51 30.04
N ALA A 353 -20.96 -7.27 29.68
CA ALA A 353 -21.37 -6.92 28.32
C ALA A 353 -20.24 -7.19 27.33
N ASN A 354 -20.57 -7.66 26.12
CA ASN A 354 -19.57 -7.81 25.07
C ASN A 354 -19.49 -6.52 24.23
N THR A 355 -18.47 -5.71 24.50
CA THR A 355 -18.19 -4.45 23.79
C THR A 355 -17.15 -4.57 22.68
N HIS A 356 -16.56 -5.76 22.48
CA HIS A 356 -15.40 -5.97 21.62
C HIS A 356 -15.73 -6.56 20.24
N ILE A 357 -17.02 -6.76 19.91
CA ILE A 357 -17.42 -7.23 18.58
C ILE A 357 -17.56 -6.04 17.63
N ILE A 358 -16.70 -6.01 16.61
CA ILE A 358 -16.89 -5.17 15.41
C ILE A 358 -17.73 -5.98 14.42
N ALA A 359 -18.99 -5.59 14.21
CA ALA A 359 -19.82 -6.23 13.20
C ALA A 359 -19.28 -5.92 11.79
N VAL A 360 -18.52 -6.84 11.20
CA VAL A 360 -18.14 -6.77 9.79
C VAL A 360 -19.39 -7.11 8.98
N LYS A 361 -20.06 -6.09 8.43
CA LYS A 361 -21.20 -6.28 7.54
C LYS A 361 -20.70 -7.08 6.33
N SER A 362 -21.24 -8.28 6.11
CA SER A 362 -20.86 -9.12 4.96
C SER A 362 -20.97 -8.30 3.67
N ILE A 363 -19.84 -7.98 3.05
CA ILE A 363 -19.83 -7.56 1.66
C ILE A 363 -20.13 -8.83 0.88
N ALA A 364 -21.20 -8.81 0.10
CA ALA A 364 -21.56 -9.92 -0.77
C ALA A 364 -20.32 -10.41 -1.54
N SER A 365 -20.13 -11.72 -1.57
CA SER A 365 -19.07 -12.43 -2.28
C SER A 365 -18.68 -11.72 -3.58
N GLY A 366 -17.49 -11.10 -3.62
CA GLY A 366 -17.03 -10.36 -4.79
C GLY A 366 -15.76 -9.55 -4.60
N SER A 367 -15.39 -9.16 -3.38
CA SER A 367 -14.07 -8.57 -3.12
C SER A 367 -13.64 -8.85 -1.69
N GLU A 368 -12.75 -9.84 -1.53
CA GLU A 368 -11.89 -9.91 -0.37
C GLU A 368 -11.16 -8.56 -0.27
N ARG A 369 -11.49 -7.77 0.75
CA ARG A 369 -10.51 -6.84 1.30
C ARG A 369 -9.46 -7.69 2.01
N LYS A 370 -8.55 -8.26 1.21
CA LYS A 370 -7.19 -8.48 1.70
C LYS A 370 -6.69 -7.10 2.12
N MET A 371 -6.01 -7.00 3.26
CA MET A 371 -5.11 -5.88 3.50
C MET A 371 -4.07 -5.92 2.36
N GLN A 372 -4.39 -5.27 1.25
CA GLN A 372 -3.48 -5.02 0.16
C GLN A 372 -2.72 -3.76 0.52
N ARG A 373 -1.42 -3.92 0.78
CA ARG A 373 -0.45 -2.84 0.57
C ARG A 373 -0.60 -2.35 -0.88
N PRO A 374 -0.48 -1.04 -1.17
CA PRO A 374 -0.67 -0.53 -2.51
C PRO A 374 0.35 -1.18 -3.46
N ALA A 375 -0.16 -1.84 -4.49
CA ALA A 375 0.66 -2.36 -5.57
C ALA A 375 1.17 -1.17 -6.39
N SER A 376 2.46 -0.87 -6.28
CA SER A 376 3.17 -0.05 -7.25
C SER A 376 3.04 -0.70 -8.62
N ALA A 377 2.39 0.01 -9.54
CA ALA A 377 2.18 -0.40 -10.91
C ALA A 377 3.51 -0.50 -11.66
N CYS A 378 3.84 -1.70 -12.14
CA CYS A 378 4.79 -1.89 -13.23
C CYS A 378 4.21 -2.96 -14.15
N GLY A 379 3.42 -2.53 -15.13
CA GLY A 379 2.92 -3.40 -16.18
C GLY A 379 3.76 -3.23 -17.42
N TRP A 380 4.38 -4.29 -17.93
CA TRP A 380 4.82 -4.40 -19.33
C TRP A 380 4.52 -5.82 -19.84
N LYS A 381 3.96 -5.90 -21.05
CA LYS A 381 3.52 -7.14 -21.73
C LYS A 381 4.70 -7.89 -22.36
N SER A 382 4.82 -9.20 -22.14
CA SER A 382 4.91 -10.22 -23.21
C SER A 382 5.25 -11.64 -22.69
N THR A 383 4.42 -12.59 -23.13
CA THR A 383 4.64 -14.03 -23.40
C THR A 383 5.66 -14.89 -22.60
N ALA A 384 5.10 -15.92 -21.97
CA ALA A 384 5.60 -17.30 -21.76
C ALA A 384 6.46 -17.67 -20.51
N ARG A 385 5.84 -18.50 -19.66
CA ARG A 385 6.39 -19.50 -18.67
C ARG A 385 6.86 -18.97 -17.29
N PRO A 386 6.82 -19.83 -16.24
CA PRO A 386 6.31 -19.49 -14.92
C PRO A 386 7.34 -18.82 -14.02
N CYS A 387 6.93 -17.74 -13.34
CA CYS A 387 7.71 -17.15 -12.26
C CYS A 387 7.61 -18.02 -11.00
N SER A 388 8.66 -18.78 -10.71
CA SER A 388 9.04 -19.08 -9.33
C SER A 388 9.66 -17.82 -8.73
N MET A 389 9.16 -17.32 -7.59
CA MET A 389 9.91 -16.35 -6.79
C MET A 389 10.56 -17.08 -5.61
N LYS A 390 11.88 -17.23 -5.75
CA LYS A 390 12.85 -17.51 -4.70
C LYS A 390 13.04 -16.23 -3.89
N TRP A 391 13.05 -16.34 -2.57
CA TRP A 391 13.60 -15.31 -1.70
C TRP A 391 15.11 -15.16 -1.96
N MET A 392 15.56 -13.92 -2.15
CA MET A 392 16.98 -13.56 -2.23
C MET A 392 17.35 -12.82 -0.94
N THR A 393 18.17 -13.45 -0.11
CA THR A 393 18.94 -12.78 0.94
C THR A 393 19.97 -11.86 0.26
N SER A 394 19.81 -10.54 0.41
CA SER A 394 20.84 -9.57 0.04
C SER A 394 21.68 -9.22 1.27
N ILE A 395 22.77 -9.97 1.46
CA ILE A 395 23.96 -9.47 2.18
C ILE A 395 24.68 -8.55 1.18
N ARG A 396 24.73 -7.25 1.44
CA ARG A 396 25.72 -6.36 0.82
C ARG A 396 26.93 -6.27 1.74
N SER A 397 27.96 -7.04 1.43
CA SER A 397 29.34 -6.71 1.81
C SER A 397 29.87 -5.68 0.81
N GLY A 398 30.12 -4.46 1.29
CA GLY A 398 30.71 -3.38 0.51
C GLY A 398 31.82 -2.71 1.29
N ALA A 399 33.03 -3.25 1.20
CA ALA A 399 34.25 -2.54 1.57
C ALA A 399 34.58 -1.46 0.51
N PRO A 400 35.05 -0.26 0.88
CA PRO A 400 35.66 0.66 -0.07
C PRO A 400 37.16 0.35 -0.21
N GLY A 401 37.57 -0.02 -1.43
CA GLY A 401 38.97 -0.06 -1.84
C GLY A 401 39.41 1.29 -2.40
N ILE A 402 40.44 1.88 -1.78
CA ILE A 402 41.26 2.95 -2.37
C ILE A 402 42.52 2.29 -2.98
N SER A 403 42.86 2.72 -4.20
CA SER A 403 43.88 2.20 -5.13
C SER A 403 45.34 2.42 -4.67
N PRO A 404 46.35 1.76 -5.30
CA PRO A 404 47.69 1.55 -4.75
C PRO A 404 48.72 2.58 -5.22
N PHE A 405 49.75 2.86 -4.42
CA PHE A 405 51.10 3.15 -4.94
C PHE A 405 52.19 3.07 -3.83
N MET A 406 53.31 2.46 -4.23
CA MET A 406 54.70 2.57 -3.71
C MET A 406 55.20 1.75 -2.49
N GLN A 407 55.93 0.67 -2.84
CA GLN A 407 57.26 0.23 -2.38
C GLN A 407 57.81 0.78 -1.04
N GLN A 408 58.21 -0.08 -0.09
CA GLN A 408 59.57 -0.65 0.05
C GLN A 408 59.72 -1.50 1.34
N ALA A 409 60.39 -2.65 1.17
CA ALA A 409 61.23 -3.41 2.09
C ALA A 409 61.17 -3.18 3.62
N THR A 410 61.02 -4.26 4.40
CA THR A 410 62.14 -4.97 5.06
C THR A 410 61.68 -6.21 5.85
N ARG A 411 62.60 -7.17 5.95
CA ARG A 411 62.53 -8.47 6.65
C ARG A 411 62.57 -8.33 8.18
N SER A 412 62.24 -9.45 8.87
CA SER A 412 62.75 -9.94 10.18
C SER A 412 61.60 -10.17 11.18
N ALA A 413 61.13 -11.39 11.44
CA ALA A 413 61.68 -12.48 12.27
C ALA A 413 61.34 -12.39 13.79
N SER A 414 61.21 -13.59 14.38
CA SER A 414 61.02 -13.99 15.79
C SER A 414 59.56 -13.95 16.31
N ASP A 415 58.94 -15.11 16.59
CA ASP A 415 59.12 -15.96 17.80
C ASP A 415 59.07 -15.15 19.09
N THR A 416 58.07 -15.40 19.96
CA THR A 416 58.23 -16.17 21.21
C THR A 416 56.88 -16.22 21.95
N ALA A 417 56.57 -17.40 22.49
CA ALA A 417 55.47 -17.69 23.38
C ALA A 417 55.51 -16.93 24.72
N ARG A 418 54.33 -16.64 25.28
CA ARG A 418 53.91 -17.14 26.61
C ARG A 418 52.42 -17.02 26.81
#